data_AF-A0AAT9RTC0-F1
#
_entry.id   AF-A0AAT9RTC0-F1
#
_cell.length_a   1.000
_cell.length_b   1.000
_cell.length_c   1.000
_cell.angle_alpha   90.00
_cell.angle_beta   90.00
_cell.angle_gamma   90.00
#
_symmetry.space_group_name_H-M   'P 1'
#
loop_
_entity.id
_entity.type
_entity.pdbx_description
1 polymer ?
#
loop_
_entity_poly.entity_id
_entity_poly.type
_entity_poly.pdbx_seq_one_letter_code
_entity_poly.pdbx_strand_id
1 'polypeptide(L)'
;MTPTTPARRTLVAALVAAALTSTVAVVPAVAAPTAAAERVSYGDASRLGYQKAVAVRVLKGVFEEGDTAVVDRYVRPDYIQHNPLAPDGAETLKGLAGVMNQQFPDAEYDVKRVLAQGDLVLVHSNVVLTPGSRGSAVFDIFRFQGGRIAEHWDVVQEVPESSANGNDMFSTVSRPRTSKPGPAWLTSYNEKLVTKAFDRLLVRKDLSAVDKYWGPEYHQHNPNIPNGVEGVKAGLGAYFQQFPQLSVSPKRVIAEGDLVAVHSHYVNAPGERGQAVIDLFRVRNGKIVEHWDALQDVPATSANDNTMF
;
A
#
# COMPACT_ATOMS: atom_id res chain seq x y z
N MET A 1 -13.40 -23.91 -51.26
CA MET A 1 -12.55 -24.91 -50.61
C MET A 1 -13.21 -25.29 -49.30
N THR A 2 -13.55 -26.57 -49.21
CA THR A 2 -14.31 -27.26 -48.16
C THR A 2 -13.50 -27.43 -46.86
N PRO A 3 -14.15 -27.86 -45.76
CA PRO A 3 -13.87 -27.45 -44.37
C PRO A 3 -12.95 -28.42 -43.63
N THR A 4 -12.51 -28.06 -42.43
CA THR A 4 -12.02 -29.07 -41.47
C THR A 4 -12.52 -28.81 -40.04
N THR A 5 -13.47 -29.62 -39.63
CA THR A 5 -13.43 -30.29 -38.32
C THR A 5 -13.93 -31.71 -38.59
N PRO A 6 -13.31 -32.77 -38.04
CA PRO A 6 -13.87 -33.31 -36.80
C PRO A 6 -12.84 -33.95 -35.85
N ALA A 7 -13.28 -34.12 -34.61
CA ALA A 7 -12.66 -34.88 -33.54
C ALA A 7 -12.57 -36.40 -33.80
N ARG A 8 -11.55 -37.06 -33.23
CA ARG A 8 -11.53 -38.48 -32.77
C ARG A 8 -10.53 -38.58 -31.62
N ARG A 9 -10.94 -38.78 -30.36
CA ARG A 9 -11.27 -40.04 -29.65
C ARG A 9 -10.14 -41.09 -29.57
N THR A 10 -9.58 -41.18 -28.35
CA THR A 10 -9.18 -42.36 -27.54
C THR A 10 -8.08 -43.31 -28.02
N LEU A 11 -7.10 -43.48 -27.12
CA LEU A 11 -6.44 -44.77 -26.85
C LEU A 11 -6.18 -44.89 -25.34
N VAL A 12 -6.75 -45.93 -24.74
CA VAL A 12 -6.51 -46.43 -23.38
C VAL A 12 -5.83 -47.80 -23.55
N ALA A 13 -4.70 -48.01 -22.89
CA ALA A 13 -4.07 -49.28 -22.48
C ALA A 13 -2.65 -48.95 -21.98
N ALA A 14 -2.02 -49.56 -20.97
CA ALA A 14 -2.36 -50.48 -19.90
C ALA A 14 -1.14 -50.46 -18.92
N LEU A 15 -1.35 -50.84 -17.65
CA LEU A 15 -0.29 -51.05 -16.64
C LEU A 15 0.73 -52.15 -17.04
N VAL A 16 1.99 -52.05 -16.58
CA VAL A 16 2.67 -53.02 -15.66
C VAL A 16 3.98 -52.39 -15.12
N ALA A 17 4.24 -52.65 -13.83
CA ALA A 17 5.33 -52.18 -12.99
C ALA A 17 6.70 -52.88 -13.21
N ALA A 18 7.79 -52.21 -12.84
CA ALA A 18 9.00 -52.83 -12.30
C ALA A 18 9.83 -51.80 -11.50
N ALA A 19 10.55 -52.30 -10.51
CA ALA A 19 10.97 -51.64 -9.29
C ALA A 19 12.37 -50.99 -9.32
N LEU A 20 12.52 -50.00 -8.43
CA LEU A 20 13.70 -49.61 -7.62
C LEU A 20 15.01 -49.25 -8.35
N THR A 21 15.42 -47.99 -8.22
CA THR A 21 16.58 -47.65 -7.37
C THR A 21 16.43 -46.24 -6.80
N SER A 22 16.67 -46.16 -5.50
CA SER A 22 16.60 -44.99 -4.65
C SER A 22 17.86 -44.12 -4.78
N THR A 23 17.68 -42.84 -5.08
CA THR A 23 18.54 -41.77 -4.53
C THR A 23 17.65 -40.57 -4.23
N VAL A 24 17.13 -40.52 -2.99
CA VAL A 24 16.60 -39.27 -2.44
C VAL A 24 17.81 -38.37 -2.23
N ALA A 25 18.00 -37.39 -3.12
CA ALA A 25 18.84 -36.26 -2.80
C ALA A 25 18.18 -35.55 -1.62
N VAL A 26 18.77 -35.70 -0.43
CA VAL A 26 18.42 -34.90 0.73
C VAL A 26 18.78 -33.46 0.37
N VAL A 27 17.78 -32.70 -0.09
CA VAL A 27 17.87 -31.24 -0.06
C VAL A 27 18.01 -30.91 1.42
N PRO A 28 19.12 -30.29 1.87
CA PRO A 28 19.21 -29.90 3.25
C PRO A 28 18.04 -28.95 3.51
N ALA A 29 17.16 -29.32 4.43
CA ALA A 29 16.18 -28.40 4.97
C ALA A 29 16.97 -27.23 5.51
N VAL A 30 16.89 -26.09 4.82
CA VAL A 30 17.39 -24.82 5.35
C VAL A 30 16.55 -24.60 6.59
N ALA A 31 17.15 -24.84 7.76
CA ALA A 31 16.53 -24.56 9.03
C ALA A 31 16.05 -23.12 8.99
N ALA A 32 14.73 -22.93 9.15
CA ALA A 32 14.17 -21.61 9.35
C ALA A 32 14.97 -20.97 10.50
N PRO A 33 15.51 -19.75 10.33
CA PRO A 33 16.21 -19.10 11.41
C PRO A 33 15.20 -18.94 12.54
N THR A 34 15.47 -19.56 13.69
CA THR A 34 14.86 -19.16 14.96
C THR A 34 15.41 -17.78 15.29
N ALA A 35 14.92 -16.77 14.57
CA ALA A 35 15.00 -15.40 15.02
C ALA A 35 14.22 -15.37 16.32
N ALA A 36 14.85 -14.92 17.40
CA ALA A 36 14.13 -14.47 18.57
C ALA A 36 13.12 -13.43 18.08
N ALA A 37 11.86 -13.86 17.91
CA ALA A 37 10.79 -12.95 17.53
C ALA A 37 10.73 -11.92 18.64
N GLU A 38 10.96 -10.65 18.31
CA GLU A 38 10.53 -9.54 19.15
C GLU A 38 9.05 -9.76 19.41
N ARG A 39 8.72 -10.29 20.60
CA ARG A 39 7.35 -10.35 21.05
C ARG A 39 6.94 -8.90 21.26
N VAL A 40 6.04 -8.41 20.41
CA VAL A 40 5.32 -7.16 20.66
C VAL A 40 4.77 -7.28 22.08
N SER A 41 5.20 -6.39 22.98
CA SER A 41 4.72 -6.42 24.35
C SER A 41 3.20 -6.13 24.35
N TYR A 42 2.47 -6.63 25.34
CA TYR A 42 1.04 -6.32 25.45
C TYR A 42 0.79 -4.80 25.45
N GLY A 43 1.67 -4.03 26.09
CA GLY A 43 1.64 -2.56 26.07
C GLY A 43 1.82 -1.97 24.67
N ASP A 44 2.69 -2.53 23.84
CA ASP A 44 2.87 -2.08 22.46
C ASP A 44 1.66 -2.41 21.58
N ALA A 45 1.09 -3.61 21.72
CA ALA A 45 -0.11 -3.99 20.96
C ALA A 45 -1.30 -3.08 21.29
N SER A 46 -1.53 -2.80 22.58
CA SER A 46 -2.55 -1.85 23.01
C SER A 46 -2.28 -0.43 22.53
N ARG A 47 -1.03 0.03 22.58
CA ARG A 47 -0.62 1.35 22.10
C ARG A 47 -0.85 1.50 20.59
N LEU A 48 -0.42 0.54 19.78
CA LEU A 48 -0.64 0.54 18.33
C LEU A 48 -2.14 0.46 18.02
N GLY A 49 -2.90 -0.37 18.74
CA GLY A 49 -4.35 -0.42 18.62
C GLY A 49 -5.04 0.92 18.90
N TYR A 50 -4.61 1.62 19.95
CA TYR A 50 -5.09 2.97 20.27
C TYR A 50 -4.76 3.98 19.17
N GLN A 51 -3.52 4.01 18.68
CA GLN A 51 -3.11 4.93 17.61
C GLN A 51 -3.96 4.73 16.35
N LYS A 52 -4.19 3.47 15.95
CA LYS A 52 -5.07 3.15 14.81
C LYS A 52 -6.50 3.64 15.01
N ALA A 53 -7.06 3.42 16.20
CA ALA A 53 -8.42 3.88 16.53
C ALA A 53 -8.52 5.41 16.51
N VAL A 54 -7.50 6.11 17.00
CA VAL A 54 -7.45 7.58 16.99
C VAL A 54 -7.35 8.12 15.57
N ALA A 55 -6.48 7.57 14.72
CA ALA A 55 -6.35 8.02 13.34
C ALA A 55 -7.69 7.94 12.59
N VAL A 56 -8.38 6.80 12.69
CA VAL A 56 -9.71 6.61 12.08
C VAL A 56 -10.75 7.54 12.70
N ARG A 57 -10.75 7.72 14.04
CA ARG A 57 -11.70 8.60 14.72
C ARG A 57 -11.53 10.06 14.31
N VAL A 58 -10.30 10.52 14.13
CA VAL A 58 -10.01 11.90 13.70
C VAL A 58 -10.46 12.11 12.26
N LEU A 59 -10.13 11.21 11.34
CA LEU A 59 -10.59 11.31 9.94
C LEU A 59 -12.12 11.38 9.85
N LYS A 60 -12.83 10.42 10.45
CA LYS A 60 -14.30 10.41 10.43
C LYS A 60 -14.92 11.59 11.18
N GLY A 61 -14.37 11.95 12.33
CA GLY A 61 -14.85 13.07 13.12
C GLY A 61 -14.74 14.40 12.38
N VAL A 62 -13.58 14.66 11.76
CA VAL A 62 -13.34 15.89 11.01
C VAL A 62 -14.17 15.93 9.73
N PHE A 63 -14.16 14.87 8.92
CA PHE A 63 -14.68 14.92 7.56
C PHE A 63 -16.12 14.42 7.39
N GLU A 64 -16.58 13.45 8.19
CA GLU A 64 -17.96 12.95 8.13
C GLU A 64 -18.87 13.69 9.11
N GLU A 65 -18.39 13.94 10.33
CA GLU A 65 -19.23 14.42 11.43
C GLU A 65 -19.13 15.93 11.69
N GLY A 66 -18.11 16.61 11.14
CA GLY A 66 -17.81 18.01 11.48
C GLY A 66 -17.46 18.22 12.96
N ASP A 67 -17.08 17.16 13.68
CA ASP A 67 -16.77 17.15 15.11
C ASP A 67 -15.38 17.75 15.36
N THR A 68 -15.32 19.04 15.70
CA THR A 68 -14.05 19.70 16.01
C THR A 68 -13.45 19.24 17.34
N ALA A 69 -14.23 18.61 18.23
CA ALA A 69 -13.74 18.16 19.54
C ALA A 69 -12.79 16.95 19.43
N VAL A 70 -12.83 16.18 18.32
CA VAL A 70 -11.81 15.16 18.07
C VAL A 70 -10.43 15.77 17.86
N VAL A 71 -10.34 16.96 17.27
CA VAL A 71 -9.08 17.66 17.05
C VAL A 71 -8.48 18.06 18.41
N ASP A 72 -9.27 18.69 19.29
CA ASP A 72 -8.84 19.07 20.63
C ASP A 72 -8.32 17.90 21.47
N ARG A 73 -8.97 16.76 21.33
CA ARG A 73 -8.66 15.56 22.12
C ARG A 73 -7.43 14.83 21.62
N TYR A 74 -7.29 14.71 20.31
CA TYR A 74 -6.39 13.74 19.70
C TYR A 74 -5.28 14.34 18.83
N VAL A 75 -5.36 15.61 18.48
CA VAL A 75 -4.32 16.30 17.69
C VAL A 75 -3.52 17.21 18.61
N ARG A 76 -2.21 17.29 18.37
CA ARG A 76 -1.35 18.19 19.14
C ARG A 76 -1.52 19.64 18.66
N PRO A 77 -1.38 20.64 19.55
CA PRO A 77 -1.41 22.04 19.13
C PRO A 77 -0.33 22.42 18.12
N ASP A 78 0.85 21.76 18.19
CA ASP A 78 2.00 21.92 17.29
C ASP A 78 2.00 20.88 16.15
N TYR A 79 0.82 20.43 15.73
CA TYR A 79 0.65 19.52 14.60
C TYR A 79 1.19 20.10 13.30
N ILE A 80 1.86 19.25 12.52
CA ILE A 80 2.44 19.56 11.21
C ILE A 80 1.65 18.88 10.08
N GLN A 81 1.23 19.65 9.09
CA GLN A 81 0.49 19.23 7.91
C GLN A 81 1.38 19.20 6.67
N HIS A 82 1.35 18.10 5.91
CA HIS A 82 2.06 17.96 4.64
C HIS A 82 1.13 17.84 3.42
N ASN A 83 -0.19 17.66 3.61
CA ASN A 83 -1.16 17.74 2.52
C ASN A 83 -1.11 19.15 1.92
N PRO A 84 -0.78 19.31 0.62
CA PRO A 84 -0.57 20.63 0.03
C PRO A 84 -1.86 21.45 -0.16
N LEU A 85 -3.03 20.83 0.04
CA LEU A 85 -4.34 21.47 -0.06
C LEU A 85 -4.86 21.95 1.32
N ALA A 86 -4.20 21.58 2.41
CA ALA A 86 -4.61 21.93 3.76
C ALA A 86 -3.59 22.90 4.41
N PRO A 87 -4.04 24.01 5.01
CA PRO A 87 -3.17 24.85 5.81
C PRO A 87 -2.58 24.09 7.01
N ASP A 88 -1.45 24.58 7.52
CA ASP A 88 -0.80 23.96 8.68
C ASP A 88 -1.50 24.30 10.01
N GLY A 89 -1.29 23.45 11.03
CA GLY A 89 -1.74 23.65 12.40
C GLY A 89 -3.11 23.07 12.76
N ALA A 90 -3.29 22.72 14.03
CA ALA A 90 -4.52 22.06 14.50
C ALA A 90 -5.79 22.93 14.41
N GLU A 91 -5.67 24.25 14.58
CA GLU A 91 -6.84 25.15 14.48
C GLU A 91 -7.37 25.27 13.05
N THR A 92 -6.49 25.20 12.04
CA THR A 92 -6.92 25.24 10.63
C THR A 92 -7.63 23.95 10.24
N LEU A 93 -7.23 22.81 10.81
CA LEU A 93 -7.93 21.54 10.65
C LEU A 93 -9.38 21.60 11.20
N LYS A 94 -9.62 22.30 12.32
CA LYS A 94 -10.99 22.52 12.81
C LYS A 94 -11.83 23.37 11.85
N GLY A 95 -11.22 24.41 11.28
CA GLY A 95 -11.87 25.23 10.25
C GLY A 95 -12.24 24.40 9.03
N LEU A 96 -11.34 23.51 8.59
CA LEU A 96 -11.57 22.59 7.49
C LEU A 96 -12.74 21.63 7.77
N ALA A 97 -12.86 21.11 9.00
CA ALA A 97 -13.97 20.25 9.40
C ALA A 97 -15.34 20.91 9.15
N GLY A 98 -15.48 22.16 9.56
CA GLY A 98 -16.72 22.93 9.37
C GLY A 98 -17.05 23.18 7.89
N VAL A 99 -16.05 23.55 7.08
CA VAL A 99 -16.24 23.80 5.65
C VAL A 99 -16.57 22.52 4.90
N MET A 100 -15.81 21.44 5.14
CA MET A 100 -16.01 20.15 4.47
C MET A 100 -17.38 19.56 4.79
N ASN A 101 -17.81 19.59 6.05
CA ASN A 101 -19.12 19.06 6.42
C ASN A 101 -20.28 19.88 5.83
N GLN A 102 -20.12 21.20 5.68
CA GLN A 102 -21.13 22.04 5.01
C GLN A 102 -21.19 21.80 3.50
N GLN A 103 -20.03 21.60 2.86
CA GLN A 103 -19.94 21.43 1.41
C GLN A 103 -20.28 20.00 0.96
N PHE A 104 -19.89 19.02 1.77
CA PHE A 104 -20.02 17.58 1.52
C PHE A 104 -20.65 16.89 2.74
N PRO A 105 -21.93 17.18 3.06
CA PRO A 105 -22.60 16.63 4.24
C PRO A 105 -22.78 15.11 4.21
N ASP A 106 -22.72 14.51 3.01
CA ASP A 106 -22.82 13.08 2.79
C ASP A 106 -21.45 12.43 2.49
N ALA A 107 -20.35 13.09 2.86
CA ALA A 107 -19.01 12.54 2.67
C ALA A 107 -18.84 11.22 3.44
N GLU A 108 -18.24 10.23 2.78
CA GLU A 108 -17.94 8.92 3.35
C GLU A 108 -16.44 8.61 3.28
N TYR A 109 -15.84 8.33 4.43
CA TYR A 109 -14.51 7.74 4.59
C TYR A 109 -14.65 6.23 4.82
N ASP A 110 -14.62 5.48 3.73
CA ASP A 110 -14.68 4.02 3.72
C ASP A 110 -13.26 3.44 3.91
N VAL A 111 -12.89 3.27 5.18
CA VAL A 111 -11.57 2.76 5.60
C VAL A 111 -11.42 1.30 5.22
N LYS A 112 -10.46 1.01 4.34
CA LYS A 112 -10.17 -0.34 3.84
C LYS A 112 -9.24 -1.11 4.74
N ARG A 113 -8.22 -0.46 5.27
CA ARG A 113 -7.19 -1.07 6.13
C ARG A 113 -6.40 -0.02 6.89
N VAL A 114 -5.84 -0.45 8.02
CA VAL A 114 -5.01 0.38 8.89
C VAL A 114 -3.81 -0.42 9.37
N LEU A 115 -2.63 0.15 9.25
CA LEU A 115 -1.36 -0.39 9.74
C LEU A 115 -0.76 0.55 10.78
N ALA A 116 -0.02 0.02 11.74
CA ALA A 116 0.77 0.84 12.65
C ALA A 116 2.12 0.19 12.96
N GLN A 117 3.17 1.02 12.97
CA GLN A 117 4.52 0.64 13.35
C GLN A 117 5.20 1.79 14.08
N GLY A 118 5.77 1.51 15.26
CA GLY A 118 6.41 2.55 16.06
C GLY A 118 5.39 3.61 16.46
N ASP A 119 5.59 4.84 15.99
CA ASP A 119 4.70 5.98 16.16
C ASP A 119 3.93 6.35 14.88
N LEU A 120 4.10 5.61 13.79
CA LEU A 120 3.41 5.85 12.52
C LEU A 120 2.15 4.97 12.39
N VAL A 121 1.09 5.57 11.88
CA VAL A 121 -0.13 4.89 11.44
C VAL A 121 -0.38 5.22 9.99
N LEU A 122 -0.68 4.21 9.18
CA LEU A 122 -1.17 4.39 7.82
C LEU A 122 -2.62 3.95 7.72
N VAL A 123 -3.45 4.76 7.08
CA VAL A 123 -4.85 4.46 6.76
C VAL A 123 -4.99 4.46 5.24
N HIS A 124 -5.58 3.41 4.68
CA HIS A 124 -5.96 3.40 3.27
C HIS A 124 -7.48 3.35 3.17
N SER A 125 -8.05 4.31 2.45
CA SER A 125 -9.50 4.57 2.39
C SER A 125 -9.98 4.83 0.97
N ASN A 126 -11.25 4.54 0.70
CA ASN A 126 -11.98 5.19 -0.38
C ASN A 126 -12.72 6.39 0.20
N VAL A 127 -12.43 7.60 -0.30
CA VAL A 127 -13.08 8.83 0.15
C VAL A 127 -14.07 9.29 -0.90
N VAL A 128 -15.36 9.25 -0.56
CA VAL A 128 -16.47 9.62 -1.45
C VAL A 128 -17.09 10.91 -0.92
N LEU A 129 -16.75 12.05 -1.53
CA LEU A 129 -17.29 13.36 -1.10
C LEU A 129 -18.71 13.63 -1.62
N THR A 130 -19.02 13.11 -2.81
CA THR A 130 -20.34 13.24 -3.43
C THR A 130 -20.94 11.86 -3.66
N PRO A 131 -22.14 11.57 -3.14
CA PRO A 131 -22.80 10.28 -3.34
C PRO A 131 -22.90 9.88 -4.82
N GLY A 132 -22.60 8.62 -5.11
CA GLY A 132 -22.61 8.08 -6.47
C GLY A 132 -21.35 8.37 -7.31
N SER A 133 -20.41 9.17 -6.81
CA SER A 133 -19.07 9.26 -7.41
C SER A 133 -18.22 8.03 -7.07
N ARG A 134 -17.12 7.82 -7.81
CA ARG A 134 -16.18 6.72 -7.54
C ARG A 134 -15.30 6.96 -6.31
N GLY A 135 -15.19 8.22 -5.89
CA GLY A 135 -14.31 8.65 -4.81
C GLY A 135 -12.84 8.71 -5.20
N SER A 136 -12.00 8.82 -4.18
CA SER A 136 -10.55 8.85 -4.29
C SER A 136 -9.92 7.78 -3.41
N ALA A 137 -8.89 7.11 -3.91
CA ALA A 137 -7.99 6.31 -3.10
C ALA A 137 -7.06 7.24 -2.32
N VAL A 138 -7.16 7.16 -0.99
CA VAL A 138 -6.38 8.01 -0.08
C VAL A 138 -5.54 7.13 0.83
N PHE A 139 -4.26 7.44 0.90
CA PHE A 139 -3.34 6.92 1.90
C PHE A 139 -2.93 8.04 2.85
N ASP A 140 -3.49 8.03 4.07
CA ASP A 140 -3.09 8.93 5.15
C ASP A 140 -1.98 8.29 5.98
N ILE A 141 -0.96 9.05 6.34
CA ILE A 141 0.08 8.66 7.31
C ILE A 141 0.06 9.66 8.45
N PHE A 142 -0.04 9.17 9.68
CA PHE A 142 0.01 9.98 10.89
C PHE A 142 1.20 9.59 11.75
N ARG A 143 1.96 10.56 12.26
CA ARG A 143 2.91 10.35 13.35
C ARG A 143 2.28 10.71 14.69
N PHE A 144 2.50 9.87 15.69
CA PHE A 144 2.01 10.07 17.05
C PHE A 144 3.12 10.55 18.00
N GLN A 145 2.77 11.45 18.92
CA GLN A 145 3.64 11.83 20.02
C GLN A 145 2.80 12.08 21.27
N GLY A 146 3.16 11.42 22.37
CA GLY A 146 2.39 11.53 23.62
C GLY A 146 0.94 11.06 23.50
N GLY A 147 0.66 10.09 22.62
CA GLY A 147 -0.70 9.56 22.41
C GLY A 147 -1.62 10.47 21.58
N ARG A 148 -1.08 11.50 20.93
CA ARG A 148 -1.81 12.40 20.02
C ARG A 148 -1.11 12.47 18.66
N ILE A 149 -1.85 12.82 17.62
CA ILE A 149 -1.36 13.05 16.26
C ILE A 149 -0.51 14.32 16.27
N ALA A 150 0.75 14.18 15.85
CA ALA A 150 1.75 15.23 15.80
C ALA A 150 2.03 15.71 14.37
N GLU A 151 1.78 14.87 13.37
CA GLU A 151 2.17 15.15 11.99
C GLU A 151 1.36 14.26 11.04
N HIS A 152 1.12 14.73 9.83
CA HIS A 152 0.30 14.05 8.83
C HIS A 152 0.78 14.28 7.41
N TRP A 153 0.78 13.22 6.62
CA TRP A 153 0.98 13.22 5.18
C TRP A 153 -0.16 12.46 4.52
N ASP A 154 -0.52 12.84 3.31
CA ASP A 154 -1.39 12.02 2.47
C ASP A 154 -0.92 11.95 1.02
N VAL A 155 -1.44 10.96 0.32
CA VAL A 155 -1.44 10.87 -1.13
C VAL A 155 -2.86 10.54 -1.57
N VAL A 156 -3.40 11.39 -2.45
CA VAL A 156 -4.77 11.30 -2.95
C VAL A 156 -4.77 11.06 -4.46
N GLN A 157 -5.45 10.00 -4.89
CA GLN A 157 -5.65 9.70 -6.31
C GLN A 157 -7.13 9.45 -6.60
N GLU A 158 -7.68 10.13 -7.61
CA GLU A 158 -9.04 9.86 -8.06
C GLU A 158 -9.17 8.43 -8.60
N VAL A 159 -10.27 7.75 -8.25
CA VAL A 159 -10.53 6.40 -8.76
C VAL A 159 -10.93 6.50 -10.24
N PRO A 160 -10.19 5.86 -11.17
CA PRO A 160 -10.49 5.94 -12.59
C PRO A 160 -11.71 5.10 -12.96
N GLU A 161 -12.25 5.34 -14.16
CA GLU A 161 -13.38 4.55 -14.71
C GLU A 161 -13.03 3.09 -15.00
N SER A 162 -11.76 2.84 -15.33
CA SER A 162 -11.25 1.52 -15.65
C SER A 162 -9.80 1.37 -15.21
N SER A 163 -9.34 0.12 -15.12
CA SER A 163 -7.97 -0.23 -14.78
C SER A 163 -7.39 -1.21 -15.79
N ALA A 164 -6.09 -1.09 -16.06
CA ALA A 164 -5.34 -1.99 -16.93
C ALA A 164 -5.24 -3.42 -16.36
N ASN A 165 -5.40 -3.57 -15.04
CA ASN A 165 -5.33 -4.87 -14.35
C ASN A 165 -6.70 -5.54 -14.12
N GLY A 166 -7.81 -4.82 -14.32
CA GLY A 166 -9.17 -5.33 -14.09
C GLY A 166 -9.58 -5.45 -12.61
N ASN A 167 -8.74 -5.05 -11.67
CA ASN A 167 -9.08 -4.92 -10.25
C ASN A 167 -9.41 -3.44 -9.92
N ASP A 168 -10.16 -3.22 -8.84
CA ASP A 168 -10.33 -1.89 -8.25
C ASP A 168 -9.07 -1.47 -7.45
N MET A 169 -9.05 -0.28 -6.84
CA MET A 169 -7.90 0.20 -6.04
C MET A 169 -7.92 -0.25 -4.56
N PHE A 170 -8.88 -1.07 -4.13
CA PHE A 170 -9.23 -1.23 -2.71
C PHE A 170 -9.32 -2.68 -2.23
N SER A 171 -9.87 -3.57 -3.03
CA SER A 171 -10.18 -4.95 -2.68
C SER A 171 -8.94 -5.73 -2.29
N THR A 172 -9.14 -6.78 -1.49
CA THR A 172 -8.13 -7.81 -1.27
C THR A 172 -8.57 -9.08 -1.99
N VAL A 173 -7.84 -9.41 -3.05
CA VAL A 173 -8.08 -10.55 -3.93
C VAL A 173 -7.18 -11.74 -3.59
N SER A 174 -5.98 -11.50 -3.05
CA SER A 174 -5.09 -12.57 -2.60
C SER A 174 -5.72 -13.41 -1.49
N ARG A 175 -5.34 -14.70 -1.40
CA ARG A 175 -5.90 -15.64 -0.40
C ARG A 175 -4.97 -15.83 0.80
N PRO A 176 -5.50 -15.92 2.03
CA PRO A 176 -6.89 -15.65 2.42
C PRO A 176 -7.24 -14.17 2.28
N ARG A 177 -8.48 -13.88 1.85
CA ARG A 177 -8.98 -12.51 1.70
C ARG A 177 -9.21 -11.89 3.07
N THR A 178 -8.40 -10.90 3.42
CA THR A 178 -8.52 -10.16 4.69
C THR A 178 -7.95 -8.77 4.53
N SER A 179 -8.64 -7.75 5.03
CA SER A 179 -8.07 -6.40 5.11
C SER A 179 -7.13 -6.22 6.30
N LYS A 180 -7.17 -7.12 7.28
CA LYS A 180 -6.37 -7.01 8.50
C LYS A 180 -4.92 -7.43 8.24
N PRO A 181 -3.96 -6.76 8.90
CA PRO A 181 -2.59 -7.25 9.02
C PRO A 181 -2.55 -8.69 9.52
N GLY A 182 -1.60 -9.46 8.99
CA GLY A 182 -1.28 -10.81 9.42
C GLY A 182 -0.57 -10.86 10.78
N PRO A 183 -0.06 -12.04 11.18
CA PRO A 183 0.60 -12.20 12.47
C PRO A 183 1.78 -11.25 12.67
N ALA A 184 1.83 -10.57 13.82
CA ALA A 184 2.83 -9.54 14.13
C ALA A 184 4.29 -10.02 14.09
N TRP A 185 4.55 -11.31 14.32
CA TRP A 185 5.91 -11.87 14.22
C TRP A 185 6.47 -11.85 12.79
N LEU A 186 5.63 -11.61 11.78
CA LEU A 186 6.06 -11.48 10.39
C LEU A 186 6.58 -10.08 10.05
N THR A 187 6.25 -9.05 10.85
CA THR A 187 6.49 -7.64 10.52
C THR A 187 7.94 -7.38 10.10
N SER A 188 8.92 -7.66 10.98
CA SER A 188 10.33 -7.36 10.71
C SER A 188 10.88 -8.11 9.49
N TYR A 189 10.42 -9.35 9.26
CA TYR A 189 10.84 -10.13 8.11
C TYR A 189 10.27 -9.56 6.81
N ASN A 190 8.98 -9.27 6.77
CA ASN A 190 8.30 -8.76 5.58
C ASN A 190 8.75 -7.33 5.25
N GLU A 191 8.98 -6.48 6.24
CA GLU A 191 9.55 -5.15 6.07
C GLU A 191 10.89 -5.23 5.33
N LYS A 192 11.84 -6.03 5.84
CA LYS A 192 13.15 -6.24 5.20
C LYS A 192 13.03 -6.80 3.78
N LEU A 193 12.09 -7.72 3.57
CA LEU A 193 11.83 -8.31 2.25
C LEU A 193 11.37 -7.24 1.26
N VAL A 194 10.34 -6.46 1.63
CA VAL A 194 9.74 -5.44 0.76
C VAL A 194 10.70 -4.28 0.53
N THR A 195 11.37 -3.77 1.56
CA THR A 195 12.38 -2.69 1.40
C THR A 195 13.47 -3.11 0.42
N LYS A 196 13.96 -4.35 0.51
CA LYS A 196 14.99 -4.87 -0.41
C LYS A 196 14.45 -5.10 -1.82
N ALA A 197 13.21 -5.56 -1.94
CA ALA A 197 12.55 -5.76 -3.22
C ALA A 197 12.30 -4.41 -3.93
N PHE A 198 11.81 -3.41 -3.20
CA PHE A 198 11.56 -2.05 -3.65
C PHE A 198 12.85 -1.34 -4.09
N ASP A 199 13.90 -1.38 -3.26
CA ASP A 199 15.22 -0.82 -3.59
C ASP A 199 15.79 -1.43 -4.88
N ARG A 200 15.67 -2.75 -5.05
CA ARG A 200 16.11 -3.41 -6.28
C ARG A 200 15.26 -2.99 -7.48
N LEU A 201 13.94 -3.12 -7.37
CA LEU A 201 13.04 -2.94 -8.50
C LEU A 201 12.93 -1.47 -8.93
N LEU A 202 12.64 -0.56 -8.01
CA LEU A 202 12.25 0.81 -8.33
C LEU A 202 13.42 1.80 -8.21
N VAL A 203 14.27 1.65 -7.20
CA VAL A 203 15.44 2.54 -7.03
C VAL A 203 16.56 2.17 -7.99
N ARG A 204 16.91 0.88 -8.09
CA ARG A 204 17.97 0.38 -8.97
C ARG A 204 17.48 -0.05 -10.36
N LYS A 205 16.18 0.01 -10.62
CA LYS A 205 15.56 -0.33 -11.93
C LYS A 205 15.87 -1.76 -12.39
N ASP A 206 16.05 -2.68 -11.45
CA ASP A 206 16.40 -4.09 -11.71
C ASP A 206 15.13 -4.93 -11.83
N LEU A 207 14.63 -5.12 -13.06
CA LEU A 207 13.42 -5.91 -13.32
C LEU A 207 13.55 -7.39 -12.91
N SER A 208 14.77 -7.93 -12.77
CA SER A 208 14.98 -9.30 -12.29
C SER A 208 14.57 -9.47 -10.82
N ALA A 209 14.39 -8.37 -10.08
CA ALA A 209 13.82 -8.38 -8.74
C ALA A 209 12.42 -9.00 -8.72
N VAL A 210 11.63 -8.85 -9.79
CA VAL A 210 10.28 -9.41 -9.88
C VAL A 210 10.33 -10.94 -9.74
N ASP A 211 11.24 -11.61 -10.45
CA ASP A 211 11.42 -13.07 -10.38
C ASP A 211 11.76 -13.57 -8.98
N LYS A 212 12.50 -12.74 -8.24
CA LYS A 212 12.98 -13.09 -6.91
C LYS A 212 11.95 -12.85 -5.82
N TYR A 213 11.24 -11.73 -5.83
CA TYR A 213 10.42 -11.31 -4.68
C TYR A 213 8.92 -11.44 -4.91
N TRP A 214 8.44 -11.51 -6.16
CA TRP A 214 7.01 -11.64 -6.43
C TRP A 214 6.60 -13.10 -6.57
N GLY A 215 5.38 -13.41 -6.13
CA GLY A 215 4.76 -14.72 -6.25
C GLY A 215 3.97 -14.87 -7.55
N PRO A 216 3.73 -16.11 -8.03
CA PRO A 216 2.96 -16.34 -9.25
C PRO A 216 1.49 -15.90 -9.14
N GLU A 217 0.96 -15.79 -7.92
CA GLU A 217 -0.39 -15.30 -7.62
C GLU A 217 -0.44 -13.77 -7.41
N TYR A 218 0.50 -13.02 -7.96
CA TYR A 218 0.55 -11.58 -7.75
C TYR A 218 -0.66 -10.85 -8.35
N HIS A 219 -1.26 -9.97 -7.55
CA HIS A 219 -2.36 -9.11 -7.95
C HIS A 219 -2.00 -7.62 -7.87
N GLN A 220 -2.32 -6.88 -8.94
CA GLN A 220 -2.05 -5.46 -9.09
C GLN A 220 -3.32 -4.63 -8.89
N HIS A 221 -3.22 -3.51 -8.16
CA HIS A 221 -4.30 -2.54 -8.00
C HIS A 221 -3.93 -1.12 -8.49
N ASN A 222 -2.67 -0.84 -8.85
CA ASN A 222 -2.30 0.36 -9.59
C ASN A 222 -3.04 0.37 -10.94
N PRO A 223 -3.95 1.31 -11.19
CA PRO A 223 -4.85 1.26 -12.34
C PRO A 223 -4.14 1.35 -13.69
N ASN A 224 -2.89 1.82 -13.73
CA ASN A 224 -2.13 2.01 -14.96
C ASN A 224 -1.23 0.81 -15.31
N ILE A 225 -1.08 -0.15 -14.39
CA ILE A 225 -0.20 -1.32 -14.58
C ILE A 225 -1.05 -2.57 -14.79
N PRO A 226 -0.78 -3.38 -15.85
CA PRO A 226 -1.47 -4.66 -16.05
C PRO A 226 -1.24 -5.65 -14.92
N ASN A 227 -2.16 -6.60 -14.77
CA ASN A 227 -2.12 -7.58 -13.69
C ASN A 227 -1.02 -8.64 -13.87
N GLY A 228 -0.66 -9.32 -12.77
CA GLY A 228 0.31 -10.42 -12.77
C GLY A 228 1.77 -9.97 -12.94
N VAL A 229 2.70 -10.88 -12.70
CA VAL A 229 4.15 -10.60 -12.72
C VAL A 229 4.66 -10.13 -14.09
N GLU A 230 4.12 -10.70 -15.17
CA GLU A 230 4.46 -10.28 -16.54
C GLU A 230 3.93 -8.88 -16.85
N GLY A 231 2.74 -8.53 -16.35
CA GLY A 231 2.17 -7.19 -16.47
C GLY A 231 3.01 -6.13 -15.77
N VAL A 232 3.50 -6.43 -14.56
CA VAL A 232 4.42 -5.54 -13.82
C VAL A 232 5.74 -5.35 -14.57
N LYS A 233 6.37 -6.42 -15.05
CA LYS A 233 7.63 -6.32 -15.81
C LYS A 233 7.47 -5.48 -17.07
N ALA A 234 6.38 -5.69 -17.82
CA ALA A 234 6.08 -4.93 -19.02
C ALA A 234 5.83 -3.44 -18.70
N GLY A 235 4.97 -3.16 -17.71
CA GLY A 235 4.62 -1.79 -17.31
C GLY A 235 5.82 -1.01 -16.77
N LEU A 236 6.56 -1.57 -15.80
CA LEU A 236 7.74 -0.90 -15.25
C LEU A 236 8.89 -0.84 -16.25
N GLY A 237 9.05 -1.86 -17.10
CA GLY A 237 10.05 -1.83 -18.17
C GLY A 237 9.81 -0.68 -19.16
N ALA A 238 8.57 -0.50 -19.59
CA ALA A 238 8.19 0.64 -20.44
C ALA A 238 8.41 1.98 -19.72
N TYR A 239 8.01 2.07 -18.45
CA TYR A 239 8.20 3.28 -17.63
C TYR A 239 9.68 3.66 -17.46
N PHE A 240 10.57 2.68 -17.19
CA PHE A 240 12.00 2.93 -17.07
C PHE A 240 12.66 3.32 -18.39
N GLN A 241 12.17 2.77 -19.52
CA GLN A 241 12.63 3.18 -20.85
C GLN A 241 12.18 4.59 -21.21
N GLN A 242 10.96 4.96 -20.84
CA GLN A 242 10.40 6.30 -21.04
C GLN A 242 11.12 7.35 -20.18
N PHE A 243 11.47 7.00 -18.93
CA PHE A 243 12.10 7.89 -17.96
C PHE A 243 13.47 7.33 -17.52
N PRO A 244 14.49 7.33 -18.39
CA PRO A 244 15.79 6.75 -18.08
C PRO A 244 16.50 7.44 -16.90
N GLN A 245 16.18 8.72 -16.67
CA GLN A 245 16.71 9.53 -15.56
C GLN A 245 15.83 9.52 -14.30
N LEU A 246 14.79 8.67 -14.25
CA LEU A 246 13.94 8.50 -13.08
C LEU A 246 14.78 8.32 -11.81
N SER A 247 14.47 9.09 -10.76
CA SER A 247 15.00 8.90 -9.41
C SER A 247 13.84 8.57 -8.48
N VAL A 248 14.01 7.54 -7.67
CA VAL A 248 13.04 7.13 -6.64
C VAL A 248 13.73 7.24 -5.28
N SER A 249 13.18 8.05 -4.40
CA SER A 249 13.73 8.30 -3.05
C SER A 249 12.72 7.88 -1.98
N PRO A 250 12.84 6.67 -1.40
CA PRO A 250 12.04 6.25 -0.26
C PRO A 250 12.24 7.21 0.92
N LYS A 251 11.16 7.58 1.59
CA LYS A 251 11.16 8.50 2.74
C LYS A 251 10.90 7.78 4.05
N ARG A 252 9.95 6.84 4.04
CA ARG A 252 9.52 6.07 5.22
C ARG A 252 8.88 4.74 4.82
N VAL A 253 8.95 3.79 5.74
CA VAL A 253 8.34 2.46 5.62
C VAL A 253 7.45 2.23 6.84
N ILE A 254 6.26 1.69 6.64
CA ILE A 254 5.35 1.26 7.71
C ILE A 254 4.93 -0.18 7.45
N ALA A 255 5.20 -1.07 8.40
CA ALA A 255 4.92 -2.49 8.30
C ALA A 255 4.08 -2.99 9.49
N GLU A 256 3.05 -3.77 9.21
CA GLU A 256 2.33 -4.53 10.23
C GLU A 256 1.99 -5.92 9.68
N GLY A 257 2.53 -6.95 10.33
CA GLY A 257 2.32 -8.35 9.95
C GLY A 257 2.79 -8.63 8.53
N ASP A 258 1.83 -8.79 7.62
CA ASP A 258 2.03 -9.12 6.21
C ASP A 258 1.86 -7.96 5.25
N LEU A 259 1.58 -6.76 5.76
CA LEU A 259 1.43 -5.56 4.96
C LEU A 259 2.63 -4.63 5.19
N VAL A 260 3.18 -4.07 4.12
CA VAL A 260 4.30 -3.13 4.16
C VAL A 260 4.05 -2.01 3.17
N ALA A 261 4.03 -0.77 3.66
CA ALA A 261 3.91 0.43 2.85
C ALA A 261 5.24 1.17 2.73
N VAL A 262 5.48 1.80 1.59
CA VAL A 262 6.64 2.65 1.31
C VAL A 262 6.14 3.98 0.76
N HIS A 263 6.39 5.07 1.48
CA HIS A 263 6.14 6.42 0.98
C HIS A 263 7.43 6.95 0.35
N SER A 264 7.36 7.35 -0.92
CA SER A 264 8.50 7.68 -1.76
C SER A 264 8.26 8.94 -2.61
N HIS A 265 9.36 9.59 -2.99
CA HIS A 265 9.37 10.67 -3.97
C HIS A 265 9.91 10.17 -5.31
N TYR A 266 9.09 10.25 -6.36
CA TYR A 266 9.46 9.87 -7.73
C TYR A 266 9.72 11.12 -8.55
N VAL A 267 10.87 11.22 -9.20
CA VAL A 267 11.24 12.35 -10.07
C VAL A 267 11.64 11.79 -11.43
N ASN A 268 10.78 11.98 -12.44
CA ASN A 268 10.95 11.38 -13.77
C ASN A 268 12.17 11.94 -14.52
N ALA A 269 12.41 13.26 -14.41
CA ALA A 269 13.58 13.92 -14.97
C ALA A 269 14.17 14.97 -14.01
N PRO A 270 15.49 15.26 -14.09
CA PRO A 270 16.12 16.27 -13.25
C PRO A 270 15.46 17.65 -13.36
N GLY A 271 15.20 18.28 -12.22
CA GLY A 271 14.56 19.60 -12.14
C GLY A 271 13.03 19.57 -12.10
N GLU A 272 12.40 18.41 -12.27
CA GLU A 272 10.96 18.27 -12.06
C GLU A 272 10.62 18.15 -10.57
N ARG A 273 9.40 18.60 -10.20
CA ARG A 273 8.87 18.48 -8.84
C ARG A 273 8.61 17.03 -8.44
N GLY A 274 8.27 16.18 -9.41
CA GLY A 274 7.99 14.77 -9.18
C GLY A 274 6.63 14.50 -8.56
N GLN A 275 6.48 13.29 -8.02
CA GLN A 275 5.24 12.75 -7.47
C GLN A 275 5.50 12.15 -6.09
N ALA A 276 4.56 12.36 -5.17
CA ALA A 276 4.47 11.58 -3.94
C ALA A 276 3.72 10.28 -4.24
N VAL A 277 4.30 9.15 -3.82
CA VAL A 277 3.73 7.82 -4.07
C VAL A 277 3.76 7.03 -2.77
N ILE A 278 2.64 6.40 -2.43
CA ILE A 278 2.57 5.42 -1.36
C ILE A 278 2.25 4.06 -1.98
N ASP A 279 3.25 3.20 -2.01
CA ASP A 279 3.10 1.80 -2.43
C ASP A 279 2.79 0.94 -1.19
N LEU A 280 1.79 0.08 -1.25
CA LEU A 280 1.41 -0.89 -0.21
C LEU A 280 1.48 -2.31 -0.78
N PHE A 281 2.26 -3.16 -0.13
CA PHE A 281 2.47 -4.55 -0.53
C PHE A 281 1.91 -5.52 0.50
N ARG A 282 1.36 -6.64 0.03
CA ARG A 282 1.12 -7.83 0.87
C ARG A 282 2.13 -8.92 0.58
N VAL A 283 2.65 -9.53 1.65
CA VAL A 283 3.58 -10.65 1.58
C VAL A 283 2.94 -11.96 2.07
N ARG A 284 3.07 -13.02 1.28
CA ARG A 284 2.69 -14.39 1.66
C ARG A 284 3.79 -15.36 1.29
N ASN A 285 4.10 -16.28 2.21
CA ASN A 285 5.09 -17.34 1.98
C ASN A 285 6.43 -16.79 1.45
N GLY A 286 6.88 -15.64 1.96
CA GLY A 286 8.13 -15.00 1.54
C GLY A 286 8.09 -14.40 0.12
N LYS A 287 6.90 -14.09 -0.40
CA LYS A 287 6.69 -13.46 -1.72
C LYS A 287 5.69 -12.32 -1.65
N ILE A 288 5.92 -11.25 -2.39
CA ILE A 288 4.94 -10.19 -2.64
C ILE A 288 3.85 -10.78 -3.54
N VAL A 289 2.60 -10.73 -3.08
CA VAL A 289 1.45 -11.32 -3.77
C VAL A 289 0.35 -10.31 -4.10
N GLU A 290 0.46 -9.09 -3.60
CA GLU A 290 -0.55 -8.07 -3.86
C GLU A 290 0.04 -6.69 -3.65
N HIS A 291 -0.43 -5.72 -4.44
CA HIS A 291 0.04 -4.35 -4.42
C HIS A 291 -1.09 -3.35 -4.67
N TRP A 292 -1.14 -2.31 -3.86
CA TRP A 292 -1.97 -1.12 -4.04
C TRP A 292 -1.09 0.11 -3.97
N ASP A 293 -1.46 1.17 -4.68
CA ASP A 293 -0.82 2.46 -4.51
C ASP A 293 -1.80 3.62 -4.69
N ALA A 294 -1.32 4.79 -4.32
CA ALA A 294 -1.78 6.05 -4.84
C ALA A 294 -0.57 6.89 -5.23
N LEU A 295 -0.73 7.73 -6.25
CA LEU A 295 0.27 8.68 -6.70
C LEU A 295 -0.35 10.05 -6.89
N GLN A 296 0.38 11.09 -6.49
CA GLN A 296 -0.05 12.48 -6.58
C GLN A 296 1.12 13.36 -7.01
N ASP A 297 0.88 14.25 -7.96
CA ASP A 297 1.88 15.23 -8.39
C ASP A 297 2.21 16.19 -7.25
N VAL A 298 3.50 16.48 -7.05
CA VAL A 298 3.93 17.53 -6.12
C VAL A 298 3.57 18.88 -6.75
N PRO A 299 2.66 19.66 -6.14
CA PRO A 299 2.14 20.87 -6.78
C PRO A 299 3.17 22.00 -6.81
N ALA A 300 2.94 22.98 -7.67
CA ALA A 300 3.79 24.17 -7.75
C ALA A 300 3.61 25.10 -6.54
N THR A 301 2.46 25.02 -5.87
CA THR A 301 2.09 25.82 -4.70
C THR A 301 1.41 24.94 -3.67
N SER A 302 1.57 25.27 -2.39
CA SER A 302 0.97 24.55 -1.26
C SER A 302 0.28 25.54 -0.32
N ALA A 303 -0.75 25.08 0.39
CA ALA A 303 -1.43 25.83 1.45
C ALA A 303 -0.61 25.91 2.76
N ASN A 304 0.51 25.19 2.82
CA ASN A 304 1.49 25.21 3.90
C ASN A 304 2.93 25.20 3.34
N ASP A 305 3.91 25.47 4.18
CA ASP A 305 5.33 25.52 3.79
C ASP A 305 6.05 24.16 3.90
N ASN A 306 5.34 23.11 4.32
CA ASN A 306 5.91 21.77 4.50
C ASN A 306 5.91 21.03 3.16
N THR A 307 6.95 20.22 2.92
CA THR A 307 7.00 19.38 1.72
C THR A 307 5.99 18.23 1.82
N MET A 308 5.62 17.55 0.74
CA MET A 308 4.80 16.32 0.84
C MET A 308 5.55 15.13 1.49
N PHE A 309 6.80 15.31 1.96
CA PHE A 309 7.70 14.25 2.41
C PHE A 309 8.26 14.46 3.81
#